data_AF-A0A1F7Q5Y7-F1
#
_entry.id   AF-A0A1F7Q5Y7-F1
#
_cell.length_a   1.000
_cell.length_b   1.000
_cell.length_c   1.000
_cell.angle_alpha   90.00
_cell.angle_beta   90.00
_cell.angle_gamma   90.00
#
_symmetry.space_group_name_H-M   'P 1'
#
loop_
_entity.id
_entity.type
_entity.pdbx_description
1 polymer ?
#
loop_
_entity_poly.entity_id
_entity_poly.type
_entity_poly.pdbx_seq_one_letter_code
_entity_poly.pdbx_strand_id
1 'polypeptide(L)'
;MATTEHTHPNYMAIFWSLAVLTVVEIAVIYLPTGKLTIGVLLCGLALTKAALVAMYFMHLRFETRTLGLIAVTPLAIATLLVFLILPDGFAVAKRTAGVKAEAGAPAKH
;
A
#
# COMPACT_ATOMS: atom_id res chain seq x y z
N MET A 1 10.30 -47.03 -11.14
CA MET A 1 9.78 -45.75 -11.69
C MET A 1 9.98 -44.70 -10.62
N ALA A 2 10.94 -43.79 -10.80
CA ALA A 2 11.21 -42.73 -9.84
C ALA A 2 10.14 -41.64 -9.97
N THR A 3 9.40 -41.40 -8.90
CA THR A 3 8.47 -40.28 -8.77
C THR A 3 9.29 -38.99 -8.69
N THR A 4 9.16 -38.15 -9.71
CA THR A 4 9.72 -36.80 -9.71
C THR A 4 8.96 -35.95 -8.69
N GLU A 5 9.57 -35.71 -7.52
CA GLU A 5 9.15 -34.63 -6.64
C GLU A 5 9.30 -33.31 -7.39
N HIS A 6 8.19 -32.77 -7.85
CA HIS A 6 8.16 -31.43 -8.41
C HIS A 6 8.26 -30.44 -7.25
N THR A 7 9.47 -29.94 -6.99
CA THR A 7 9.72 -28.80 -6.09
C THR A 7 8.92 -27.60 -6.61
N HIS A 8 7.70 -27.45 -6.13
CA HIS A 8 6.84 -26.32 -6.46
C HIS A 8 7.56 -25.03 -6.04
N PRO A 9 7.70 -24.02 -6.93
CA PRO A 9 8.21 -22.73 -6.51
C PRO A 9 7.31 -22.23 -5.37
N ASN A 10 7.91 -21.74 -4.29
CA ASN A 10 7.23 -21.54 -3.01
C ASN A 10 6.34 -20.28 -3.00
N TYR A 11 5.40 -20.20 -3.95
CA TYR A 11 4.41 -19.13 -4.09
C TYR A 11 3.52 -19.02 -2.85
N MET A 12 3.28 -20.13 -2.15
CA MET A 12 2.51 -20.13 -0.91
C MET A 12 3.22 -19.40 0.23
N ALA A 13 4.54 -19.50 0.34
CA ALA A 13 5.28 -18.72 1.35
C ALA A 13 5.17 -17.20 1.11
N ILE A 14 5.20 -16.78 -0.15
CA ILE A 14 5.08 -15.36 -0.52
C ILE A 14 3.64 -14.86 -0.27
N PHE A 15 2.64 -15.65 -0.66
CA PHE A 15 1.24 -15.36 -0.39
C PHE A 15 1.01 -15.15 1.11
N TRP A 16 1.49 -16.07 1.95
CA TRP A 16 1.37 -15.94 3.40
C TRP A 16 2.12 -14.73 3.96
N SER A 17 3.31 -14.43 3.44
CA SER A 17 4.07 -13.23 3.85
C SER A 17 3.30 -11.94 3.53
N LEU A 18 2.71 -11.84 2.34
CA LEU A 18 1.88 -10.70 1.95
C LEU A 18 0.61 -10.62 2.80
N ALA A 19 -0.05 -11.76 3.05
CA ALA A 19 -1.25 -11.82 3.87
C ALA A 19 -0.99 -11.35 5.31
N VAL A 20 0.10 -11.80 5.93
CA VAL A 20 0.52 -11.32 7.26
C VAL A 20 0.75 -9.82 7.22
N LEU A 21 1.42 -9.32 6.18
CA LEU A 21 1.70 -7.89 6.05
C LEU A 21 0.42 -7.05 5.85
N THR A 22 -0.66 -7.62 5.33
CA THR A 22 -1.99 -6.99 5.27
C THR A 22 -2.70 -7.02 6.63
N VAL A 23 -2.60 -8.12 7.38
CA VAL A 23 -3.13 -8.18 8.76
C VAL A 23 -2.46 -7.12 9.65
N VAL A 24 -1.15 -6.93 9.46
CA VAL A 24 -0.40 -5.86 10.16
C VAL A 24 -0.92 -4.47 9.80
N GLU A 25 -1.25 -4.20 8.54
CA GLU A 25 -1.85 -2.91 8.14
C GLU A 25 -3.18 -2.65 8.86
N ILE A 26 -4.03 -3.67 8.93
CA ILE A 26 -5.32 -3.57 9.64
C ILE A 26 -5.06 -3.25 11.12
N ALA A 27 -4.12 -3.93 11.76
CA ALA A 27 -3.76 -3.64 13.14
C ALA A 27 -3.24 -2.20 13.33
N VAL A 28 -2.40 -1.71 12.39
CA VAL A 28 -1.86 -0.35 12.41
C VAL A 28 -2.96 0.72 12.32
N ILE A 29 -4.05 0.47 11.61
CA ILE A 29 -5.18 1.40 11.52
C ILE A 29 -5.92 1.55 12.86
N TYR A 30 -5.92 0.52 13.70
CA TYR A 30 -6.55 0.55 15.02
C TYR A 30 -5.66 1.13 16.12
N LEU A 31 -4.40 1.49 15.83
CA LEU A 31 -3.54 2.14 16.82
C LEU A 31 -4.06 3.55 17.15
N PRO A 32 -4.15 3.92 18.45
CA PRO A 32 -4.58 5.25 18.88
C PRO A 32 -3.46 6.29 18.66
N THR A 33 -3.10 6.54 17.41
CA THR A 33 -2.02 7.45 16.99
C THR A 33 -2.52 8.49 16.00
N GLY A 34 -1.72 9.52 15.75
CA GLY A 34 -2.07 10.58 14.79
C GLY A 34 -2.27 10.04 13.37
N LYS A 35 -3.26 10.58 12.65
CA LYS A 35 -3.60 10.16 11.28
C LYS A 35 -2.41 10.21 10.31
N LEU A 36 -1.50 11.16 10.50
CA LEU A 36 -0.26 11.27 9.72
C LEU A 36 0.69 10.09 9.99
N THR A 37 0.86 9.70 11.25
CA THR A 37 1.70 8.56 11.66
C THR A 37 1.18 7.26 11.07
N ILE A 38 -0.13 7.04 11.15
CA ILE A 38 -0.79 5.87 10.54
C ILE A 38 -0.56 5.87 9.03
N GLY A 39 -0.75 7.01 8.36
CA GLY A 39 -0.50 7.13 6.91
C GLY A 39 0.94 6.80 6.51
N VAL A 40 1.93 7.29 7.25
CA VAL A 40 3.35 6.98 6.99
C VAL A 40 3.63 5.49 7.18
N LEU A 41 3.10 4.87 8.24
CA LEU A 41 3.26 3.43 8.49
C LEU A 41 2.63 2.58 7.38
N LEU A 42 1.41 2.91 6.97
CA LEU A 42 0.73 2.22 5.87
C LEU A 42 1.50 2.35 4.55
N CYS A 43 2.01 3.55 4.23
CA CYS A 43 2.86 3.74 3.05
C CYS A 43 4.13 2.87 3.13
N GLY A 44 4.79 2.78 4.30
CA GLY A 44 5.95 1.92 4.50
C GLY A 44 5.64 0.43 4.31
N LEU A 45 4.50 -0.03 4.82
CA LEU A 45 4.03 -1.41 4.67
C LEU A 45 3.68 -1.73 3.21
N ALA A 46 3.07 -0.80 2.48
CA ALA A 46 2.79 -0.93 1.06
C ALA A 46 4.07 -1.01 0.21
N LEU A 47 5.07 -0.16 0.50
CA LEU A 47 6.38 -0.22 -0.16
C LEU A 47 7.11 -1.53 0.12
N THR A 48 7.01 -2.04 1.35
CA THR A 48 7.61 -3.33 1.73
C THR A 48 6.96 -4.48 0.97
N LYS A 49 5.63 -4.47 0.78
CA LYS A 49 4.94 -5.44 -0.09
C LYS A 49 5.48 -5.37 -1.52
N ALA A 50 5.60 -4.16 -2.07
CA ALA A 50 6.14 -3.97 -3.42
C ALA A 50 7.60 -4.46 -3.54
N ALA A 51 8.44 -4.22 -2.53
CA ALA A 51 9.81 -4.71 -2.49
C ALA A 51 9.90 -6.24 -2.35
N LEU A 52 9.05 -6.86 -1.52
CA LEU A 52 8.92 -8.32 -1.42
C LEU A 52 8.51 -8.92 -2.76
N VAL A 53 7.52 -8.32 -3.41
CA VAL A 53 7.10 -8.74 -4.75
C VAL A 53 8.25 -8.57 -5.75
N ALA A 54 8.95 -7.44 -5.77
CA ALA A 54 10.08 -7.22 -6.66
C ALA A 54 11.23 -8.21 -6.41
N MET A 55 11.64 -8.42 -5.16
CA MET A 55 12.74 -9.33 -4.83
C MET A 55 12.40 -10.79 -5.19
N TYR A 56 11.20 -11.26 -4.86
CA TYR A 56 10.80 -12.65 -5.06
C TYR A 56 10.33 -12.96 -6.50
N PHE A 57 9.71 -11.99 -7.19
CA PHE A 57 9.28 -12.17 -8.58
C PHE A 57 10.29 -11.65 -9.62
N MET A 58 11.24 -10.77 -9.27
CA MET A 58 12.22 -10.24 -10.23
C MET A 58 13.68 -10.70 -10.03
N HIS A 59 14.16 -11.08 -8.84
CA HIS A 59 15.63 -11.13 -8.70
C HIS A 59 16.34 -12.38 -9.25
N LEU A 60 15.71 -13.53 -9.53
CA LEU A 60 16.36 -14.54 -10.40
C LEU A 60 15.36 -15.54 -11.00
N ARG A 61 14.64 -15.16 -12.06
CA ARG A 61 14.26 -16.16 -13.08
C ARG A 61 13.87 -15.51 -14.39
N PHE A 62 14.68 -15.77 -15.39
CA PHE A 62 14.61 -15.30 -16.77
C PHE A 62 13.34 -15.67 -17.57
N GLU A 63 12.18 -15.98 -16.97
CA GLU A 63 11.09 -16.60 -17.75
C GLU A 63 9.66 -16.42 -17.21
N THR A 64 9.32 -15.31 -16.54
CA THR A 64 7.92 -15.04 -16.13
C THR A 64 7.50 -13.57 -16.24
N ARG A 65 7.76 -12.92 -17.38
CA ARG A 65 7.30 -11.54 -17.66
C ARG A 65 5.81 -11.31 -17.36
N THR A 66 4.98 -12.33 -17.57
CA THR A 66 3.53 -12.28 -17.34
C THR A 66 3.15 -12.14 -15.87
N LEU A 67 3.83 -12.86 -14.95
CA LEU A 67 3.54 -12.75 -13.51
C LEU A 67 4.04 -11.42 -12.94
N GLY A 68 5.19 -10.93 -13.41
CA GLY A 68 5.67 -9.59 -13.08
C GLY A 68 4.71 -8.50 -13.57
N LEU A 69 4.19 -8.61 -14.78
CA LEU A 69 3.17 -7.69 -15.31
C LEU A 69 1.91 -7.67 -14.44
N ILE A 70 1.36 -8.83 -14.08
CA ILE A 70 0.17 -8.92 -13.21
C ILE A 70 0.40 -8.27 -11.85
N ALA A 71 1.62 -8.34 -11.29
CA ALA A 71 1.96 -7.70 -10.03
C ALA A 71 2.23 -6.19 -10.17
N VAL A 72 2.81 -5.76 -11.29
CA VAL A 72 3.11 -4.35 -11.58
C VAL A 72 1.85 -3.56 -11.95
N THR A 73 0.87 -4.17 -12.63
CA THR A 73 -0.39 -3.51 -13.00
C THR A 73 -1.12 -2.87 -11.81
N PRO A 74 -1.45 -3.59 -10.71
CA PRO A 74 -2.10 -2.98 -9.55
C PRO A 74 -1.19 -1.95 -8.86
N LEU A 75 0.13 -2.14 -8.88
CA LEU A 75 1.08 -1.18 -8.30
C LEU A 75 1.11 0.15 -9.10
N ALA A 76 1.07 0.07 -10.42
CA ALA A 76 0.99 1.23 -11.30
C ALA A 76 -0.34 1.98 -11.12
N ILE A 77 -1.46 1.25 -11.04
CA ILE A 77 -2.78 1.84 -10.78
C ILE A 77 -2.81 2.51 -9.40
N ALA A 78 -2.27 1.86 -8.35
CA ALA A 78 -2.19 2.42 -7.01
C ALA A 78 -1.35 3.70 -6.97
N THR A 79 -0.21 3.72 -7.68
CA THR A 79 0.65 4.90 -7.78
C THR A 79 -0.10 6.06 -8.47
N LEU A 80 -0.75 5.79 -9.60
CA LEU A 80 -1.57 6.79 -10.31
C LEU A 80 -2.70 7.34 -9.43
N LEU A 81 -3.39 6.46 -8.69
CA LEU A 81 -4.43 6.86 -7.75
C LEU A 81 -3.89 7.77 -6.65
N VAL A 82 -2.73 7.48 -6.07
CA VAL A 82 -2.10 8.35 -5.06
C VAL A 82 -1.84 9.75 -5.63
N PHE A 83 -1.29 9.85 -6.85
CA PHE A 83 -1.06 11.13 -7.51
C PHE A 83 -2.36 11.89 -7.83
N LEU A 84 -3.44 11.18 -8.18
CA LEU A 84 -4.75 11.78 -8.44
C LEU A 84 -5.44 12.26 -7.15
N ILE A 85 -5.33 11.48 -6.07
CA ILE A 85 -5.99 11.76 -4.78
C ILE A 85 -5.26 12.84 -3.98
N LEU A 86 -3.93 12.94 -4.11
CA LEU A 86 -3.12 13.91 -3.37
C LEU A 86 -3.65 15.35 -3.48
N PRO A 87 -3.82 15.93 -4.69
CA PRO A 87 -4.27 17.31 -4.84
C PRO A 87 -5.68 17.52 -4.28
N ASP A 88 -6.56 16.52 -4.40
CA ASP A 88 -7.92 16.56 -3.85
C ASP A 88 -7.88 16.57 -2.32
N GLY A 89 -7.06 15.69 -1.71
CA GLY A 89 -6.83 15.67 -0.26
C GLY A 89 -6.25 16.99 0.27
N PHE A 90 -5.31 17.60 -0.43
CA PHE A 90 -4.78 18.93 -0.07
C PHE A 90 -5.83 20.04 -0.23
N ALA A 91 -6.66 19.98 -1.28
CA ALA A 91 -7.75 20.93 -1.48
C ALA A 91 -8.83 20.81 -0.38
N VAL A 92 -9.20 19.58 -0.01
CA VAL A 92 -10.14 19.31 1.10
C VAL A 92 -9.56 19.76 2.44
N ALA A 93 -8.27 19.53 2.71
CA ALA A 93 -7.60 20.00 3.92
C ALA A 93 -7.61 21.54 4.02
N LYS A 94 -7.34 22.25 2.92
CA LYS A 94 -7.45 23.73 2.88
C LYS A 94 -8.89 24.21 3.09
N ARG A 95 -9.89 23.54 2.48
CA ARG A 95 -11.32 23.86 2.65
C ARG A 95 -11.77 23.67 4.10
N THR A 96 -11.38 22.57 4.75
CA THR A 96 -11.72 22.32 6.17
C THR A 96 -11.01 23.29 7.11
N ALA A 97 -9.77 23.68 6.82
CA ALA A 97 -9.09 24.74 7.57
C ALA A 97 -9.81 26.09 7.44
N GLY A 98 -10.30 26.44 6.24
CA GLY A 98 -11.09 27.65 6.01
C GLY A 98 -12.43 27.66 6.77
N VAL A 99 -13.21 26.58 6.66
CA VAL A 99 -14.49 26.45 7.39
C VAL A 99 -14.31 26.52 8.91
N LYS A 100 -13.26 25.89 9.45
CA LYS A 100 -12.96 25.93 10.89
C LYS A 100 -12.52 27.32 11.37
N ALA A 101 -11.85 28.09 10.51
CA ALA A 101 -11.45 29.47 10.80
C ALA A 101 -12.65 30.44 10.80
N GLU A 102 -13.60 30.27 9.87
CA GLU A 102 -14.84 31.06 9.81
C GLU A 102 -15.79 30.75 10.97
N ALA A 103 -15.90 29.47 11.38
CA ALA A 103 -16.71 29.06 12.53
C ALA A 103 -16.13 29.50 13.89
N GLY A 104 -14.85 29.88 13.94
CA GLY A 104 -14.18 30.37 15.15
C GLY A 104 -14.15 31.90 15.29
N ALA A 105 -14.58 32.65 14.28
CA ALA A 105 -14.68 34.11 14.37
C ALA A 105 -15.92 34.47 15.21
N PRO A 106 -15.79 35.28 16.29
CA PRO A 106 -16.96 35.73 17.03
C PRO A 106 -17.87 36.50 16.08
N ALA A 107 -19.15 36.11 16.03
CA ALA A 107 -20.18 36.84 15.30
C ALA A 107 -20.11 38.31 15.73
N LYS A 108 -19.67 39.17 14.81
CA LYS A 108 -19.72 40.62 15.01
C LYS A 108 -21.21 41.01 14.97
N HIS A 109 -21.83 40.99 16.14
CA HIS A 109 -23.01 41.80 16.43
C HIS A 109 -22.58 43.23 16.72
#